data_AF-A0A139NJX9-F1
#
_entry.id   AF-A0A139NJX9-F1
#
_cell.length_a   1.000
_cell.length_b   1.000
_cell.length_c   1.000
_cell.angle_alpha   90.00
_cell.angle_beta   90.00
_cell.angle_gamma   90.00
#
_symmetry.space_group_name_H-M   'P 1'
#
loop_
_entity.id
_entity.type
_entity.pdbx_description
1 polymer ?
#
loop_
_entity_poly.entity_id
_entity_poly.type
_entity_poly.pdbx_seq_one_letter_code
_entity_poly.pdbx_strand_id
1 'polypeptide(L)'
;MNLVIFIAMFLLAFYLLVQPRKLDYFTIFSFSTMFYYFPAVLGKIRLIGEEKTTPLIFDVYLILLVFIVLLFGFILLNDHYTFKIKDRKLGVNLLDYREKEEDYFSNLAVFFLELLGLVLLVYANVKFGDITASFNKMELLAESNKGTEYLKYIALYSFVYSFMAKRQWLLKALSLILIGYTFLLGHRSFLVIGLIGIVMARVGMRERRPLIASINKHLFLSFFSIVGLFFFIFIKGVSSALITGQYDLVWSRLSSLDYYIDTLLISEPNTITVNLYHVVNSHMTFGFDQYFLGFFQLIPGLGGMLGSAVGFTSFEQQLNLLFNTQLAQGVGLASTFLGESYAIFELVSEVAIAFIVFLLVMWGMKQLYQTKSQLVAAYFSIVLPYFTFYIHRNSLIFLLVAARAYLYILLLTWIIKVVLQSIIKRSNYIKRV
;
A
#
# COMPACT_ATOMS: atom_id res chain seq x y z
N MET A 1 -6.05 -0.52 29.33
CA MET A 1 -6.35 -0.10 27.95
C MET A 1 -5.86 -1.10 26.90
N ASN A 2 -4.66 -1.66 27.01
CA ASN A 2 -4.20 -2.79 26.19
C ASN A 2 -5.23 -3.93 26.04
N LEU A 3 -5.86 -4.35 27.14
CA LEU A 3 -6.90 -5.38 27.12
C LEU A 3 -8.13 -4.95 26.27
N VAL A 4 -8.50 -3.67 26.32
CA VAL A 4 -9.62 -3.13 25.54
C VAL A 4 -9.29 -3.15 24.05
N ILE A 5 -8.09 -2.72 23.66
CA ILE A 5 -7.62 -2.83 22.27
C ILE A 5 -7.55 -4.29 21.82
N PHE A 6 -7.04 -5.18 22.65
CA PHE A 6 -7.01 -6.61 22.35
C PHE A 6 -8.42 -7.16 22.10
N ILE A 7 -9.38 -6.85 22.96
CA ILE A 7 -10.79 -7.26 22.79
C ILE A 7 -11.36 -6.67 21.49
N ALA A 8 -11.13 -5.39 21.21
CA ALA A 8 -11.63 -4.75 19.99
C ALA A 8 -11.04 -5.39 18.72
N MET A 9 -9.73 -5.63 18.67
CA MET A 9 -9.07 -6.33 17.56
C MET A 9 -9.54 -7.78 17.45
N PHE A 10 -9.73 -8.47 18.58
CA PHE A 10 -10.24 -9.84 18.60
C PHE A 10 -11.67 -9.92 18.05
N LEU A 11 -12.57 -9.03 18.47
CA LEU A 11 -13.95 -8.97 17.97
C LEU A 11 -13.97 -8.70 16.46
N LEU A 12 -13.13 -7.76 15.98
CA LEU A 12 -12.98 -7.49 14.56
C LEU A 12 -12.48 -8.71 13.79
N ALA A 13 -11.43 -9.38 14.28
CA ALA A 13 -10.87 -10.58 13.65
C ALA A 13 -11.89 -11.73 13.64
N PHE A 14 -12.54 -11.96 14.78
CA PHE A 14 -13.55 -13.00 14.95
C PHE A 14 -14.72 -12.80 13.99
N TYR A 15 -15.23 -11.56 13.89
CA TYR A 15 -16.28 -11.21 12.93
C TYR A 15 -15.84 -11.54 11.50
N LEU A 16 -14.64 -11.13 11.08
CA LEU A 16 -14.12 -11.39 9.73
C LEU A 16 -13.90 -12.87 9.43
N LEU A 17 -13.46 -13.65 10.42
CA LEU A 17 -13.16 -15.07 10.27
C LEU A 17 -14.42 -15.93 10.15
N VAL A 18 -15.45 -15.62 10.95
CA VAL A 18 -16.64 -16.46 11.14
C VAL A 18 -17.83 -16.00 10.29
N GLN A 19 -18.04 -14.69 10.12
CA GLN A 19 -19.22 -14.22 9.43
C GLN A 19 -19.16 -14.52 7.92
N PRO A 20 -20.26 -15.01 7.32
CA PRO A 20 -20.36 -15.20 5.89
C PRO A 20 -20.40 -13.83 5.20
N ARG A 21 -19.22 -13.38 4.76
CA ARG A 21 -19.03 -12.10 4.06
C ARG A 21 -18.27 -12.30 2.76
N LYS A 22 -18.32 -11.31 1.88
CA LYS A 22 -17.48 -11.30 0.69
C LYS A 22 -16.08 -10.83 1.07
N LEU A 23 -15.03 -11.44 0.50
CA LEU A 23 -13.66 -10.98 0.70
C LEU A 23 -13.50 -9.61 0.01
N ASP A 24 -13.26 -8.56 0.80
CA ASP A 24 -13.17 -7.17 0.34
C ASP A 24 -11.93 -6.46 0.90
N TYR A 25 -11.73 -5.20 0.53
CA TYR A 25 -10.57 -4.43 0.98
C TYR A 25 -10.68 -4.01 2.45
N PHE A 26 -11.86 -4.04 3.07
CA PHE A 26 -11.97 -3.87 4.52
C PHE A 26 -11.42 -5.07 5.29
N THR A 27 -11.48 -6.29 4.73
CA THR A 27 -10.73 -7.43 5.28
C THR A 27 -9.24 -7.13 5.31
N ILE A 28 -8.69 -6.64 4.19
CA ILE A 28 -7.27 -6.27 4.09
C ILE A 28 -6.94 -5.15 5.08
N PHE A 29 -7.80 -4.13 5.17
CA PHE A 29 -7.63 -3.03 6.10
C PHE A 29 -7.51 -3.54 7.53
N SER A 30 -8.45 -4.38 7.95
CA SER A 30 -8.49 -4.92 9.31
C SER A 30 -7.25 -5.72 9.68
N PHE A 31 -6.80 -6.65 8.82
CA PHE A 31 -5.58 -7.41 9.11
C PHE A 31 -4.33 -6.52 9.10
N SER A 32 -4.30 -5.50 8.25
CA SER A 32 -3.22 -4.51 8.21
C SER A 32 -3.19 -3.67 9.48
N THR A 33 -4.34 -3.24 9.99
CA THR A 33 -4.48 -2.51 11.25
C THR A 33 -4.02 -3.37 12.43
N MET A 34 -4.42 -4.65 12.48
CA MET A 34 -3.94 -5.58 13.50
C MET A 34 -2.43 -5.80 13.43
N PHE A 35 -1.87 -5.92 12.21
CA PHE A 35 -0.45 -6.10 12.00
C PHE A 35 0.35 -4.83 12.35
N TYR A 36 -0.03 -3.66 11.88
CA TYR A 36 0.74 -2.44 12.09
C TYR A 36 0.60 -1.86 13.49
N TYR A 37 -0.49 -2.15 14.19
CA TYR A 37 -0.73 -1.69 15.56
C TYR A 37 -0.72 -2.80 16.61
N PHE A 38 -0.15 -3.97 16.31
CA PHE A 38 0.03 -5.02 17.32
C PHE A 38 0.79 -4.55 18.58
N PRO A 39 1.74 -3.58 18.53
CA PRO A 39 2.40 -3.11 19.76
C PRO A 39 1.44 -2.54 20.79
N ALA A 40 0.27 -2.03 20.37
CA ALA A 40 -0.79 -1.59 21.27
C ALA A 40 -1.44 -2.74 22.04
N VAL A 41 -1.47 -3.95 21.48
CA VAL A 41 -1.91 -5.16 22.21
C VAL A 41 -0.91 -5.53 23.29
N LEU A 42 0.39 -5.43 22.99
CA LEU A 42 1.45 -5.66 23.97
C LEU A 42 1.48 -4.58 25.05
N GLY A 43 1.01 -3.38 24.71
CA GLY A 43 0.94 -2.21 25.57
C GLY A 43 2.28 -1.52 25.81
N LYS A 44 3.28 -1.88 25.02
CA LYS A 44 4.67 -1.42 25.15
C LYS A 44 5.33 -1.30 23.78
N ILE A 45 6.22 -0.33 23.65
CA ILE A 45 7.00 -0.03 22.45
C ILE A 45 8.49 0.01 22.80
N ARG A 46 9.37 -0.13 21.80
CA ARG A 46 10.81 0.08 21.97
C ARG A 46 11.21 1.35 21.23
N LEU A 47 11.69 2.36 21.96
CA LEU A 47 12.16 3.60 21.35
C LEU A 47 13.51 3.38 20.64
N ILE A 48 13.78 4.16 19.61
CA ILE A 48 15.03 4.03 18.84
C ILE A 48 16.21 4.36 19.76
N GLY A 49 17.16 3.44 19.86
CA GLY A 49 18.35 3.58 20.70
C GLY A 49 18.16 3.13 22.16
N GLU A 50 16.95 2.68 22.53
CA GLU A 50 16.69 2.16 23.87
C GLU A 50 16.69 0.63 23.91
N GLU A 51 17.32 0.06 24.94
CA GLU A 51 17.28 -1.38 25.19
C GLU A 51 15.98 -1.82 25.88
N LYS A 52 15.38 -0.94 26.68
CA LYS A 52 14.17 -1.20 27.44
C LYS A 52 12.93 -0.81 26.64
N THR A 53 11.81 -1.46 26.97
CA THR A 53 10.50 -1.10 26.41
C THR A 53 9.84 -0.01 27.24
N THR A 54 9.17 0.92 26.57
CA THR A 54 8.41 2.03 27.15
C THR A 54 6.92 1.71 27.10
N PRO A 55 6.16 1.92 28.18
CA PRO A 55 4.71 1.72 28.17
C PRO A 55 4.02 2.74 27.27
N LEU A 56 2.95 2.32 26.59
CA LEU A 56 2.14 3.24 25.80
C LEU A 56 1.29 4.15 26.68
N ILE A 57 1.18 5.42 26.29
CA ILE A 57 0.31 6.41 26.94
C ILE A 57 -1.17 6.20 26.56
N PHE A 58 -2.08 6.65 27.43
CA PHE A 58 -3.52 6.47 27.30
C PHE A 58 -4.06 6.98 25.96
N ASP A 59 -3.67 8.18 25.54
CA ASP A 59 -4.20 8.85 24.35
C ASP A 59 -3.89 8.07 23.05
N VAL A 60 -2.74 7.38 22.98
CA VAL A 60 -2.42 6.49 21.85
C VAL A 60 -3.43 5.34 21.76
N TYR A 61 -3.86 4.78 22.89
CA TYR A 61 -4.92 3.76 22.87
C TYR A 61 -6.26 4.33 22.44
N LEU A 62 -6.59 5.56 22.83
CA LEU A 62 -7.86 6.19 22.51
C LEU A 62 -7.99 6.41 20.99
N ILE A 63 -6.95 6.96 20.36
CA ILE A 63 -6.81 7.13 18.90
C ILE A 63 -7.06 5.78 18.19
N LEU A 64 -6.27 4.76 18.54
CA LEU A 64 -6.38 3.43 17.95
C LEU A 64 -7.77 2.81 18.14
N LEU A 65 -8.37 2.98 19.32
CA LEU A 65 -9.71 2.46 19.61
C LEU A 65 -10.76 3.15 18.73
N VAL A 66 -10.72 4.47 18.62
CA VAL A 66 -11.62 5.25 17.76
C VAL A 66 -11.51 4.76 16.31
N PHE A 67 -10.29 4.64 15.81
CA PHE A 67 -10.04 4.14 14.46
C PHE A 67 -10.61 2.72 14.23
N ILE A 68 -10.37 1.78 15.15
CA ILE A 68 -10.87 0.39 15.06
C ILE A 68 -12.40 0.36 15.12
N VAL A 69 -13.01 1.15 16.01
CA VAL A 69 -14.47 1.22 16.14
C VAL A 69 -15.10 1.77 14.85
N LEU A 70 -14.52 2.82 14.26
CA LEU A 70 -14.98 3.36 12.98
C LEU A 70 -14.81 2.34 11.86
N LEU A 71 -13.66 1.68 11.76
CA LEU A 71 -13.43 0.63 10.76
C LEU A 71 -14.45 -0.51 10.90
N PHE A 72 -14.70 -0.97 12.12
CA PHE A 72 -15.67 -2.02 12.37
C PHE A 72 -17.09 -1.57 12.03
N GLY A 73 -17.45 -0.34 12.37
CA GLY A 73 -18.70 0.30 11.96
C GLY A 73 -18.87 0.28 10.43
N PHE A 74 -17.85 0.69 9.68
CA PHE A 74 -17.87 0.67 8.22
C PHE A 74 -17.97 -0.74 7.62
N ILE A 75 -17.37 -1.74 8.26
CA ILE A 75 -17.55 -3.15 7.87
C ILE A 75 -19.00 -3.57 8.04
N LEU A 76 -19.62 -3.26 9.18
CA LEU A 76 -21.03 -3.58 9.42
C LEU A 76 -21.94 -2.83 8.44
N LEU A 77 -21.64 -1.55 8.16
CA LEU A 77 -22.35 -0.78 7.14
C LEU A 77 -22.21 -1.43 5.76
N ASN A 78 -21.00 -1.81 5.36
CA ASN A 78 -20.75 -2.44 4.08
C ASN A 78 -21.45 -3.81 3.96
N ASP A 79 -21.46 -4.60 5.03
CA ASP A 79 -22.00 -5.96 5.05
C ASP A 79 -23.54 -5.99 5.18
N HIS A 80 -24.16 -5.04 5.89
CA HIS A 80 -25.59 -5.10 6.22
C HIS A 80 -26.44 -4.01 5.58
N TYR A 81 -25.86 -2.85 5.26
CA TYR A 81 -26.64 -1.69 4.85
C TYR A 81 -26.32 -1.25 3.42
N THR A 82 -27.36 -0.91 2.65
CA THR A 82 -27.20 -0.18 1.40
C THR A 82 -27.91 1.16 1.52
N PHE A 83 -27.15 2.24 1.62
CA PHE A 83 -27.71 3.58 1.65
C PHE A 83 -28.08 4.01 0.23
N LYS A 84 -29.23 4.66 0.04
CA LYS A 84 -29.57 5.34 -1.21
C LYS A 84 -29.38 6.84 -0.99
N ILE A 85 -28.48 7.47 -1.74
CA ILE A 85 -28.39 8.95 -1.82
C ILE A 85 -28.80 9.33 -3.23
N LYS A 86 -29.93 10.05 -3.38
CA LYS A 86 -30.43 10.59 -4.65
C LYS A 86 -30.23 9.60 -5.81
N ASP A 87 -30.86 8.42 -5.68
CA ASP A 87 -30.84 7.28 -6.62
C ASP A 87 -29.55 6.43 -6.70
N ARG A 88 -28.46 6.81 -6.03
CA ARG A 88 -27.22 6.02 -5.99
C ARG A 88 -27.17 5.15 -4.75
N LYS A 89 -27.08 3.82 -4.94
CA LYS A 89 -26.80 2.85 -3.85
C LYS A 89 -25.32 2.93 -3.44
N LEU A 90 -25.08 3.21 -2.16
CA LEU A 90 -23.80 3.17 -1.44
C LEU A 90 -23.81 1.90 -0.57
N GLY A 91 -23.04 0.91 -0.99
CA GLY A 91 -22.95 -0.41 -0.36
C GLY A 91 -22.38 -1.41 -1.37
N VAL A 92 -21.31 -2.11 -1.00
CA VAL A 92 -20.56 -2.98 -1.93
C VAL A 92 -21.09 -4.42 -1.88
N ASN A 93 -21.76 -4.84 -0.80
CA ASN A 93 -22.19 -6.24 -0.62
C ASN A 93 -23.17 -6.75 -1.68
N LEU A 94 -24.06 -5.89 -2.20
CA LEU A 94 -24.98 -6.24 -3.29
C LEU A 94 -24.38 -6.10 -4.70
N LEU A 95 -23.09 -5.80 -4.82
CA LEU A 95 -22.45 -5.75 -6.13
C LEU A 95 -22.22 -7.16 -6.65
N ASP A 96 -22.79 -7.45 -7.80
CA ASP A 96 -22.38 -8.58 -8.62
C ASP A 96 -21.05 -8.24 -9.29
N TYR A 97 -20.09 -9.13 -9.11
CA TYR A 97 -18.80 -9.04 -9.79
C TYR A 97 -19.03 -9.01 -11.29
N ARG A 98 -18.63 -7.93 -11.95
CA ARG A 98 -18.64 -7.86 -13.41
C ARG A 98 -17.32 -8.41 -13.93
N GLU A 99 -17.42 -9.45 -14.77
CA GLU A 99 -16.28 -9.97 -15.51
C GLU A 99 -15.67 -8.85 -16.36
N LYS A 100 -14.34 -8.78 -16.37
CA LYS A 100 -13.60 -7.73 -17.07
C LYS A 100 -13.48 -8.09 -18.53
N GLU A 101 -13.78 -7.14 -19.41
CA GLU A 101 -13.67 -7.32 -20.85
C GLU A 101 -12.18 -7.30 -21.23
N GLU A 102 -11.66 -8.43 -21.72
CA GLU A 102 -10.32 -8.47 -22.32
C GLU A 102 -10.38 -7.78 -23.69
N ASP A 103 -9.85 -6.56 -23.76
CA ASP A 103 -9.75 -5.80 -25.01
C ASP A 103 -8.34 -5.93 -25.60
N TYR A 104 -8.26 -6.42 -26.84
CA TYR A 104 -7.03 -6.52 -27.61
C TYR A 104 -6.22 -5.21 -27.60
N PHE A 105 -6.87 -4.07 -27.78
CA PHE A 105 -6.19 -2.77 -27.81
C PHE A 105 -5.69 -2.34 -26.42
N SER A 106 -6.35 -2.76 -25.35
CA SER A 106 -5.86 -2.54 -23.99
C SER A 106 -4.59 -3.36 -23.72
N ASN A 107 -4.55 -4.62 -24.18
CA ASN A 107 -3.34 -5.46 -24.07
C ASN A 107 -2.17 -4.87 -24.86
N LEU A 108 -2.44 -4.40 -26.09
CA LEU A 108 -1.43 -3.75 -26.92
C LEU A 108 -0.91 -2.45 -26.28
N ALA A 109 -1.79 -1.64 -25.70
CA ALA A 109 -1.39 -0.41 -25.01
C ALA A 109 -0.50 -0.70 -23.79
N VAL A 110 -0.81 -1.73 -23.00
CA VAL A 110 0.03 -2.16 -21.87
C VAL A 110 1.36 -2.74 -22.35
N PHE A 111 1.38 -3.46 -23.47
CA PHE A 111 2.64 -3.91 -24.08
C PHE A 111 3.56 -2.72 -24.42
N PHE A 112 3.03 -1.67 -25.06
CA PHE A 112 3.81 -0.45 -25.34
C PHE A 112 4.25 0.28 -24.07
N LEU A 113 3.42 0.24 -23.02
CA LEU A 113 3.80 0.77 -21.71
C LEU A 113 4.95 -0.04 -21.07
N GLU A 114 4.94 -1.36 -21.18
CA GLU A 114 6.03 -2.24 -20.72
C GLU A 114 7.32 -2.00 -21.52
N LEU A 115 7.23 -1.77 -22.84
CA LEU A 115 8.39 -1.37 -23.65
C LEU A 115 8.98 -0.04 -23.18
N LEU A 116 8.15 0.95 -22.86
CA LEU A 116 8.60 2.19 -22.25
C LEU A 116 9.27 1.92 -20.89
N GLY A 117 8.69 1.04 -20.08
CA GLY A 117 9.30 0.57 -18.83
C GLY A 117 10.68 -0.06 -19.03
N LEU A 118 10.86 -0.88 -20.05
CA LEU A 118 12.15 -1.48 -20.39
C LEU A 118 13.18 -0.42 -20.79
N VAL A 119 12.79 0.58 -21.59
CA VAL A 119 13.67 1.70 -21.94
C VAL A 119 14.12 2.46 -20.68
N LEU A 120 13.20 2.74 -19.76
CA LEU A 120 13.51 3.39 -18.48
C LEU A 120 14.40 2.51 -17.57
N LEU A 121 14.20 1.19 -17.61
CA LEU A 121 15.06 0.24 -16.89
C LEU A 121 16.48 0.24 -17.46
N VAL A 122 16.65 0.22 -18.78
CA VAL A 122 17.97 0.32 -19.42
C VAL A 122 18.63 1.65 -19.06
N TYR A 123 17.89 2.75 -19.13
CA TYR A 123 18.36 4.07 -18.72
C TYR A 123 18.81 4.10 -17.25
N ALA A 124 18.03 3.49 -16.34
CA ALA A 124 18.40 3.39 -14.93
C ALA A 124 19.70 2.59 -14.74
N ASN A 125 19.85 1.43 -15.40
CA ASN A 125 21.07 0.63 -15.30
C ASN A 125 22.30 1.35 -15.86
N VAL A 126 22.16 2.06 -16.98
CA VAL A 126 23.27 2.86 -17.54
C VAL A 126 23.70 3.97 -16.58
N LYS A 127 22.74 4.59 -15.88
CA LYS A 127 23.02 5.69 -14.95
C LYS A 127 23.64 5.20 -13.63
N PHE A 128 23.10 4.14 -13.04
CA PHE A 128 23.48 3.69 -11.68
C PHE A 128 24.49 2.54 -11.65
N GLY A 129 24.87 1.99 -12.81
CA GLY A 129 25.83 0.89 -12.90
C GLY A 129 25.31 -0.44 -12.37
N ASP A 130 26.22 -1.34 -12.00
CA ASP A 130 25.86 -2.66 -11.47
C ASP A 130 25.37 -2.55 -10.01
N ILE A 131 24.06 -2.65 -9.87
CA ILE A 131 23.31 -2.56 -8.61
C ILE A 131 23.56 -3.80 -7.72
N THR A 132 24.23 -4.84 -8.23
CA THR A 132 24.42 -6.10 -7.49
C THR A 132 25.68 -6.15 -6.63
N ALA A 133 26.71 -5.33 -6.91
CA ALA A 133 28.02 -5.43 -6.25
C ALA A 133 28.21 -4.48 -5.05
N SER A 134 27.64 -3.27 -5.07
CA SER A 134 27.78 -2.28 -3.98
C SER A 134 26.54 -1.37 -3.89
N PHE A 135 25.40 -1.94 -3.52
CA PHE A 135 24.15 -1.19 -3.45
C PHE A 135 24.09 -0.24 -2.23
N ASN A 136 24.30 1.06 -2.44
CA ASN A 136 23.94 2.07 -1.46
C ASN A 136 22.53 2.62 -1.74
N LYS A 137 21.56 2.22 -0.93
CA LYS A 137 20.17 2.67 -1.07
C LYS A 137 20.03 4.20 -0.94
N MET A 138 20.89 4.85 -0.16
CA MET A 138 20.82 6.30 0.06
C MET A 138 21.30 7.08 -1.17
N GLU A 139 22.33 6.62 -1.85
CA GLU A 139 22.78 7.20 -3.13
C GLU A 139 21.70 7.03 -4.20
N LEU A 140 21.09 5.85 -4.29
CA LEU A 140 19.97 5.63 -5.22
C LEU A 140 18.78 6.56 -4.94
N LEU A 141 18.44 6.79 -3.66
CA LEU A 141 17.36 7.69 -3.28
C LEU A 141 17.72 9.17 -3.53
N ALA A 142 18.97 9.56 -3.29
CA ALA A 142 19.46 10.92 -3.51
C ALA A 142 19.53 11.29 -5.00
N GLU A 143 19.91 10.34 -5.85
CA GLU A 143 20.07 10.54 -7.29
C GLU A 143 18.85 10.07 -8.13
N SER A 144 17.81 9.62 -7.44
CA SER A 144 16.53 9.23 -8.01
C SER A 144 15.98 10.37 -8.88
N ASN A 145 15.66 10.07 -10.13
CA ASN A 145 15.08 11.03 -11.05
C ASN A 145 13.63 10.67 -11.40
N LYS A 146 12.95 11.54 -12.13
CA LYS A 146 11.57 11.28 -12.57
C LYS A 146 11.45 9.98 -13.37
N GLY A 147 12.49 9.60 -14.13
CA GLY A 147 12.51 8.37 -14.92
C GLY A 147 12.49 7.11 -14.06
N THR A 148 13.32 7.03 -13.03
CA THR A 148 13.30 5.91 -12.08
C THR A 148 12.00 5.85 -11.28
N GLU A 149 11.41 6.99 -10.94
CA GLU A 149 10.08 7.02 -10.31
C GLU A 149 8.98 6.46 -11.24
N TYR A 150 8.90 6.93 -12.49
CA TYR A 150 7.92 6.42 -13.46
C TYR A 150 8.12 4.95 -13.80
N LEU A 151 9.36 4.44 -13.81
CA LEU A 151 9.64 3.02 -13.95
C LEU A 151 8.90 2.19 -12.90
N LYS A 152 8.96 2.59 -11.62
CA LYS A 152 8.30 1.87 -10.52
C LYS A 152 6.78 1.84 -10.70
N TYR A 153 6.19 2.98 -11.08
CA TYR A 153 4.76 3.10 -11.33
C TYR A 153 4.30 2.27 -12.54
N ILE A 154 5.06 2.28 -13.64
CA ILE A 154 4.81 1.44 -14.82
C ILE A 154 4.92 -0.05 -14.44
N ALA A 155 5.99 -0.43 -13.74
CA ALA A 155 6.24 -1.81 -13.34
C ALA A 155 5.05 -2.39 -12.54
N LEU A 156 4.56 -1.66 -11.54
CA LEU A 156 3.42 -2.12 -10.73
C LEU A 156 2.11 -2.13 -11.52
N TYR A 157 1.85 -1.08 -12.32
CA TYR A 157 0.65 -1.02 -13.14
C TYR A 157 0.55 -2.18 -14.13
N SER A 158 1.63 -2.40 -14.88
CA SER A 158 1.73 -3.51 -15.83
C SER A 158 1.66 -4.86 -15.11
N PHE A 159 2.34 -5.03 -13.97
CA PHE A 159 2.27 -6.27 -13.18
C PHE A 159 0.85 -6.63 -12.77
N VAL A 160 0.10 -5.68 -12.20
CA VAL A 160 -1.29 -5.94 -11.80
C VAL A 160 -2.18 -6.20 -13.02
N TYR A 161 -2.07 -5.38 -14.07
CA TYR A 161 -2.85 -5.58 -15.29
C TYR A 161 -2.61 -6.95 -15.94
N SER A 162 -1.34 -7.30 -16.16
CA SER A 162 -0.89 -8.50 -16.87
C SER A 162 -1.26 -9.78 -16.12
N PHE A 163 -1.25 -9.74 -14.78
CA PHE A 163 -1.72 -10.85 -13.95
C PHE A 163 -3.23 -10.82 -13.70
N MET A 164 -3.96 -9.75 -14.00
CA MET A 164 -5.42 -9.81 -14.10
C MET A 164 -5.88 -10.51 -15.39
N ALA A 165 -5.13 -10.35 -16.49
CA ALA A 165 -5.40 -10.98 -17.77
C ALA A 165 -5.21 -12.51 -17.73
N LYS A 166 -6.11 -13.28 -18.37
CA LYS A 166 -6.07 -14.75 -18.32
C LYS A 166 -4.93 -15.32 -19.17
N ARG A 167 -4.75 -14.88 -20.43
CA ARG A 167 -3.93 -15.60 -21.43
C ARG A 167 -2.73 -14.85 -22.04
N GLN A 168 -2.16 -13.86 -21.35
CA GLN A 168 -1.07 -13.03 -21.89
C GLN A 168 0.29 -13.35 -21.27
N TRP A 169 0.96 -14.43 -21.73
CA TRP A 169 2.24 -14.87 -21.16
C TRP A 169 3.37 -13.86 -21.35
N LEU A 170 3.42 -13.21 -22.52
CA LEU A 170 4.46 -12.22 -22.84
C LEU A 170 4.37 -11.01 -21.90
N LEU A 171 3.17 -10.46 -21.72
CA LEU A 171 2.93 -9.36 -20.77
C LEU A 171 3.31 -9.76 -19.33
N LYS A 172 3.00 -11.00 -18.92
CA LYS A 172 3.39 -11.51 -17.60
C LYS A 172 4.90 -11.61 -17.44
N ALA A 173 5.62 -12.09 -18.46
CA ALA A 173 7.07 -12.20 -18.43
C ALA A 173 7.73 -10.81 -18.34
N LEU A 174 7.30 -9.86 -19.18
CA LEU A 174 7.83 -8.49 -19.17
C LEU A 174 7.56 -7.77 -17.86
N SER A 175 6.33 -7.85 -17.35
CA SER A 175 5.99 -7.25 -16.05
C SER A 175 6.75 -7.88 -14.88
N LEU A 176 7.06 -9.19 -14.92
CA LEU A 176 7.91 -9.85 -13.93
C LEU A 176 9.34 -9.30 -13.93
N ILE A 177 9.91 -9.03 -15.10
CA ILE A 177 11.23 -8.41 -15.22
C ILE A 177 11.22 -7.01 -14.60
N LEU A 178 10.22 -6.18 -14.94
CA LEU A 178 10.11 -4.81 -14.44
C LEU A 178 9.89 -4.76 -12.92
N ILE A 179 8.98 -5.56 -12.37
CA ILE A 179 8.72 -5.59 -10.93
C ILE A 179 9.88 -6.24 -10.16
N GLY A 180 10.54 -7.24 -10.75
CA GLY A 180 11.74 -7.87 -10.19
C GLY A 180 12.89 -6.88 -10.07
N TYR A 181 13.12 -6.06 -11.09
CA TYR A 181 14.10 -4.98 -11.01
C TYR A 181 13.73 -3.95 -9.93
N THR A 182 12.45 -3.56 -9.86
CA THR A 182 11.95 -2.65 -8.82
C THR A 182 12.16 -3.21 -7.40
N PHE A 183 12.02 -4.53 -7.24
CA PHE A 183 12.30 -5.24 -6.00
C PHE A 183 13.81 -5.20 -5.65
N LEU A 184 14.69 -5.40 -6.64
CA LEU A 184 16.15 -5.32 -6.47
C LEU A 184 16.60 -3.90 -6.07
N LEU A 185 15.92 -2.86 -6.56
CA LEU A 185 16.11 -1.46 -6.09
C LEU A 185 15.66 -1.22 -4.64
N GLY A 186 15.21 -2.26 -3.92
CA GLY A 186 14.78 -2.15 -2.53
C GLY A 186 13.35 -1.63 -2.33
N HIS A 187 12.57 -1.46 -3.41
CA HIS A 187 11.16 -1.04 -3.35
C HIS A 187 10.20 -2.24 -3.20
N ARG A 188 10.44 -3.06 -2.18
CA ARG A 188 9.73 -4.33 -1.92
C ARG A 188 8.21 -4.17 -1.76
N SER A 189 7.76 -3.00 -1.28
CA SER A 189 6.34 -2.70 -1.07
C SER A 189 5.52 -2.74 -2.37
N PHE A 190 6.11 -2.43 -3.53
CA PHE A 190 5.41 -2.46 -4.81
C PHE A 190 4.97 -3.89 -5.14
N LEU A 191 5.84 -4.88 -4.93
CA LEU A 191 5.50 -6.30 -5.13
C LEU A 191 4.34 -6.73 -4.21
N VAL A 192 4.40 -6.38 -2.92
CA VAL A 192 3.36 -6.72 -1.94
C VAL A 192 2.01 -6.09 -2.32
N ILE A 193 2.01 -4.79 -2.65
CA ILE A 193 0.82 -4.06 -3.12
C ILE A 193 0.24 -4.71 -4.36
N GLY A 194 1.09 -5.09 -5.32
CA GLY A 194 0.68 -5.75 -6.56
C GLY A 194 0.04 -7.12 -6.32
N LEU A 195 0.63 -7.93 -5.44
CA LEU A 195 0.08 -9.24 -5.08
C LEU A 195 -1.28 -9.11 -4.39
N ILE A 196 -1.44 -8.19 -3.44
CA ILE A 196 -2.74 -7.90 -2.81
C ILE A 196 -3.76 -7.49 -3.88
N GLY A 197 -3.39 -6.57 -4.78
CA GLY A 197 -4.24 -6.12 -5.87
C GLY A 197 -4.71 -7.26 -6.78
N ILE A 198 -3.79 -8.13 -7.22
CA ILE A 198 -4.09 -9.28 -8.09
C ILE A 198 -5.02 -10.28 -7.38
N VAL A 199 -4.73 -10.61 -6.11
CA VAL A 199 -5.56 -11.55 -5.33
C VAL A 199 -6.97 -10.98 -5.14
N MET A 200 -7.09 -9.71 -4.77
CA MET A 200 -8.39 -9.06 -4.56
C MET A 200 -9.19 -8.88 -5.86
N ALA A 201 -8.53 -8.65 -6.99
CA ALA A 201 -9.18 -8.59 -8.30
C ALA A 201 -9.67 -9.96 -8.80
N ARG A 202 -8.96 -11.05 -8.43
CA ARG A 202 -9.27 -12.42 -8.87
C ARG A 202 -10.17 -13.20 -7.93
N VAL A 203 -10.09 -12.98 -6.63
CA VAL A 203 -10.80 -13.76 -5.61
C VAL A 203 -11.82 -12.89 -4.87
N GLY A 204 -11.54 -11.60 -4.72
CA GLY A 204 -12.39 -10.67 -3.99
C GLY A 204 -13.80 -10.58 -4.56
N MET A 205 -14.78 -10.40 -3.67
CA MET A 205 -16.20 -10.19 -3.97
C MET A 205 -16.92 -11.31 -4.75
N ARG A 206 -16.29 -12.47 -5.02
CA ARG A 206 -16.89 -13.56 -5.80
C ARG A 206 -17.87 -14.42 -5.02
N GLU A 207 -17.52 -14.80 -3.80
CA GLU A 207 -18.30 -15.73 -2.99
C GLU A 207 -18.50 -15.13 -1.60
N ARG A 208 -19.71 -15.25 -1.06
CA ARG A 208 -20.04 -14.88 0.32
C ARG A 208 -19.85 -16.10 1.20
N ARG A 209 -18.76 -16.15 1.96
CA ARG A 209 -18.42 -17.26 2.84
C ARG A 209 -17.58 -16.77 4.02
N PRO A 210 -17.55 -17.52 5.14
CA PRO A 210 -16.60 -17.25 6.19
C PRO A 210 -15.17 -17.24 5.65
N LEU A 211 -14.33 -16.32 6.11
CA LEU A 211 -12.94 -16.22 5.64
C LEU A 211 -12.18 -17.52 5.92
N ILE A 212 -12.46 -18.19 7.04
CA ILE A 212 -11.84 -19.48 7.38
C ILE A 212 -12.13 -20.55 6.32
N ALA A 213 -13.35 -20.57 5.78
CA ALA A 213 -13.71 -21.48 4.69
C ALA A 213 -12.97 -21.11 3.39
N SER A 214 -12.71 -19.83 3.15
CA SER A 214 -11.93 -19.36 2.01
C SER A 214 -10.44 -19.72 2.13
N ILE A 215 -9.87 -19.64 3.34
CA ILE A 215 -8.50 -20.07 3.66
C ILE A 215 -8.38 -21.57 3.40
N ASN A 216 -9.32 -22.37 3.89
CA ASN A 216 -9.34 -23.82 3.71
C ASN A 216 -9.52 -24.24 2.24
N LYS A 217 -10.30 -23.48 1.45
CA LYS A 217 -10.41 -23.71 0.00
C LYS A 217 -9.11 -23.41 -0.74
N HIS A 218 -8.34 -22.44 -0.27
CA HIS A 218 -7.11 -21.96 -0.90
C HIS A 218 -5.90 -22.18 0.01
N LEU A 219 -5.77 -23.38 0.60
CA LEU A 219 -4.71 -23.71 1.58
C LEU A 219 -3.31 -23.41 1.04
N PHE A 220 -3.03 -23.79 -0.21
CA PHE A 220 -1.74 -23.51 -0.84
C PHE A 220 -1.43 -22.00 -0.85
N LEU A 221 -2.36 -21.18 -1.36
CA LEU A 221 -2.19 -19.73 -1.40
C LEU A 221 -2.03 -19.14 0.01
N SER A 222 -2.81 -19.64 0.97
CA SER A 222 -2.78 -19.18 2.36
C SER A 222 -1.46 -19.53 3.04
N PHE A 223 -0.97 -20.75 2.87
CA PHE A 223 0.33 -21.20 3.36
C PHE A 223 1.47 -20.36 2.79
N PHE A 224 1.51 -20.17 1.47
CA PHE A 224 2.52 -19.33 0.83
C PHE A 224 2.43 -17.86 1.27
N SER A 225 1.23 -17.35 1.55
CA SER A 225 1.06 -15.97 2.06
C SER A 225 1.63 -15.83 3.48
N ILE A 226 1.41 -16.82 4.35
CA ILE A 226 1.95 -16.84 5.72
C ILE A 226 3.47 -16.98 5.70
N VAL A 227 3.99 -17.92 4.91
CA VAL A 227 5.44 -18.11 4.74
C VAL A 227 6.08 -16.84 4.16
N GLY A 228 5.45 -16.21 3.17
CA GLY A 228 5.90 -14.95 2.61
C GLY A 228 5.94 -13.83 3.64
N LEU A 229 4.89 -13.67 4.44
CA LEU A 229 4.83 -12.67 5.51
C LEU A 229 5.94 -12.92 6.55
N PHE A 230 6.09 -14.17 6.99
CA PHE A 230 7.15 -14.57 7.92
C PHE A 230 8.53 -14.26 7.35
N PHE A 231 8.77 -14.63 6.09
CA PHE A 231 10.00 -14.32 5.38
C PHE A 231 10.23 -12.80 5.35
N PHE A 232 9.25 -11.97 4.96
CA PHE A 232 9.45 -10.52 4.88
C PHE A 232 9.74 -9.85 6.23
N ILE A 233 9.15 -10.33 7.32
CA ILE A 233 9.35 -9.77 8.66
C ILE A 233 10.72 -10.15 9.20
N PHE A 234 11.07 -11.45 9.14
CA PHE A 234 12.25 -11.97 9.83
C PHE A 234 13.51 -12.01 8.97
N ILE A 235 13.41 -12.09 7.63
CA ILE A 235 14.60 -12.24 6.78
C ILE A 235 15.55 -11.03 6.90
N LYS A 236 15.05 -9.82 7.20
CA LYS A 236 15.88 -8.61 7.25
C LYS A 236 17.01 -8.73 8.28
N GLY A 237 16.76 -9.42 9.39
CA GLY A 237 17.77 -9.63 10.43
C GLY A 237 18.79 -10.73 10.10
N VAL A 238 18.59 -11.52 9.05
CA VAL A 238 19.53 -12.57 8.62
C VAL A 238 20.04 -12.40 7.20
N SER A 239 19.49 -11.46 6.42
CA SER A 239 19.79 -11.33 4.99
C SER A 239 21.24 -10.99 4.71
N SER A 240 21.86 -10.13 5.52
CA SER A 240 23.28 -9.81 5.36
C SER A 240 24.14 -11.04 5.66
N ALA A 241 23.88 -11.73 6.78
CA ALA A 241 24.59 -12.95 7.17
C ALA A 241 24.46 -14.06 6.09
N LEU A 242 23.27 -14.19 5.50
CA LEU A 242 22.98 -15.14 4.43
C LEU A 242 23.75 -14.81 3.14
N ILE A 243 23.84 -13.54 2.75
CA ILE A 243 24.62 -13.10 1.58
C ILE A 243 26.12 -13.29 1.81
N THR A 244 26.61 -13.06 3.03
CA THR A 244 28.03 -13.21 3.38
C THR A 244 28.43 -14.66 3.73
N GLY A 245 27.53 -15.63 3.57
CA GLY A 245 27.81 -17.05 3.85
C GLY A 245 28.01 -17.40 5.33
N GLN A 246 27.57 -16.55 6.26
CA GLN A 246 27.66 -16.78 7.71
C GLN A 246 26.49 -17.65 8.20
N TYR A 247 26.45 -18.90 7.74
CA TYR A 247 25.32 -19.81 8.01
C TYR A 247 25.13 -20.14 9.49
N ASP A 248 26.20 -20.17 10.28
CA ASP A 248 26.12 -20.38 11.74
C ASP A 248 25.37 -19.24 12.44
N LEU A 249 25.56 -18.00 11.99
CA LEU A 249 24.84 -16.83 12.49
C LEU A 249 23.37 -16.85 12.05
N VAL A 250 23.10 -17.31 10.83
CA VAL A 250 21.72 -17.49 10.36
C VAL A 250 21.01 -18.53 11.23
N TRP A 251 21.65 -19.68 11.48
CA TRP A 251 21.10 -20.73 12.32
C TRP A 251 20.87 -20.27 13.76
N SER A 252 21.85 -19.61 14.39
CA SER A 252 21.73 -19.13 15.76
C SER A 252 20.60 -18.09 15.93
N ARG A 253 20.37 -17.24 14.92
CA ARG A 253 19.25 -16.30 14.92
C ARG A 253 17.91 -17.01 14.72
N LEU A 254 17.78 -17.86 13.70
CA LEU A 254 16.51 -18.52 13.40
C LEU A 254 16.10 -19.61 14.41
N SER A 255 17.05 -20.14 15.19
CA SER A 255 16.75 -21.09 16.27
C SER A 255 16.45 -20.42 17.62
N SER A 256 16.67 -19.11 17.75
CA SER A 256 16.45 -18.36 18.99
C SER A 256 15.05 -17.77 19.06
N LEU A 257 14.30 -18.07 20.13
CA LEU A 257 13.00 -17.43 20.40
C LEU A 257 13.16 -15.91 20.61
N ASP A 258 14.24 -15.50 21.29
CA ASP A 258 14.51 -14.10 21.61
C ASP A 258 14.70 -13.28 20.34
N TYR A 259 15.33 -13.86 19.32
CA TYR A 259 15.48 -13.21 18.02
C TYR A 259 14.12 -12.83 17.41
N TYR A 260 13.11 -13.69 17.50
CA TYR A 260 11.77 -13.39 16.98
C TYR A 260 11.08 -12.29 17.78
N ILE A 261 11.17 -12.34 19.11
CA ILE A 261 10.61 -11.33 20.00
C ILE A 261 11.27 -9.97 19.76
N ASP A 262 12.60 -9.93 19.74
CA ASP A 262 13.36 -8.71 19.46
C ASP A 262 13.06 -8.18 18.06
N THR A 263 13.02 -9.05 17.04
CA THR A 263 12.69 -8.65 15.67
C THR A 263 11.30 -8.03 15.59
N LEU A 264 10.31 -8.57 16.30
CA LEU A 264 8.98 -7.97 16.39
C LEU A 264 9.03 -6.61 17.09
N LEU A 265 9.79 -6.47 18.17
CA LEU A 265 9.93 -5.20 18.89
C LEU A 265 10.70 -4.12 18.12
N ILE A 266 11.55 -4.49 17.15
CA ILE A 266 12.24 -3.54 16.26
C ILE A 266 11.63 -3.49 14.85
N SER A 267 10.49 -4.13 14.65
CA SER A 267 9.82 -4.21 13.36
C SER A 267 9.16 -2.88 12.96
N GLU A 268 8.80 -2.77 11.68
CA GLU A 268 8.11 -1.60 11.12
C GLU A 268 6.81 -1.22 11.89
N PRO A 269 5.95 -2.16 12.32
CA PRO A 269 4.85 -1.88 13.26
C PRO A 269 5.25 -1.12 14.54
N ASN A 270 6.40 -1.48 15.15
CA ASN A 270 6.89 -0.75 16.32
C ASN A 270 7.26 0.69 15.94
N THR A 271 7.99 0.91 14.85
CA THR A 271 8.33 2.27 14.38
C THR A 271 7.09 3.14 14.15
N ILE A 272 6.04 2.60 13.54
CA ILE A 272 4.79 3.33 13.29
C ILE A 272 4.10 3.71 14.61
N THR A 273 4.07 2.79 15.57
CA THR A 273 3.46 3.03 16.88
C THR A 273 4.30 4.01 17.70
N VAL A 274 5.64 3.94 17.62
CA VAL A 274 6.59 4.90 18.21
C VAL A 274 6.38 6.30 17.65
N ASN A 275 6.20 6.43 16.33
CA ASN A 275 5.91 7.71 15.70
C ASN A 275 4.59 8.31 16.21
N LEU A 276 3.53 7.49 16.33
CA LEU A 276 2.27 7.93 16.92
C LEU A 276 2.46 8.35 18.40
N TYR A 277 3.20 7.56 19.17
CA TYR A 277 3.55 7.89 20.55
C TYR A 277 4.25 9.24 20.65
N HIS A 278 5.25 9.51 19.80
CA HIS A 278 5.97 10.78 19.82
C HIS A 278 5.06 11.96 19.49
N VAL A 279 4.22 11.85 18.46
CA VAL A 279 3.26 12.91 18.09
C VAL A 279 2.37 13.27 19.28
N VAL A 280 1.81 12.27 19.95
CA VAL A 280 0.86 12.46 21.04
C VAL A 280 1.56 12.93 22.32
N ASN A 281 2.66 12.26 22.71
CA ASN A 281 3.39 12.55 23.95
C ASN A 281 4.08 13.93 23.94
N SER A 282 4.47 14.42 22.76
CA SER A 282 5.07 15.75 22.61
C SER A 282 4.06 16.85 22.27
N HIS A 283 2.77 16.50 22.13
CA HIS A 283 1.73 17.40 21.61
C HIS A 283 2.15 18.09 20.30
N MET A 284 2.74 17.31 19.38
CA MET A 284 3.16 17.82 18.07
C MET A 284 1.94 18.32 17.30
N THR A 285 1.95 19.60 16.93
CA THR A 285 0.93 20.21 16.07
C THR A 285 1.41 20.30 14.63
N PHE A 286 0.52 20.02 13.68
CA PHE A 286 0.73 20.21 12.25
C PHE A 286 -0.29 21.20 11.70
N GLY A 287 0.19 22.35 11.21
CA GLY A 287 -0.67 23.45 10.76
C GLY A 287 -1.64 22.99 9.67
N PHE A 288 -2.93 23.33 9.83
CA PHE A 288 -3.96 23.01 8.83
C PHE A 288 -3.69 23.67 7.48
N ASP A 289 -3.05 24.84 7.48
CA ASP A 289 -2.53 25.53 6.31
C ASP A 289 -1.48 24.69 5.58
N GLN A 290 -0.48 24.16 6.28
CA GLN A 290 0.54 23.27 5.71
C GLN A 290 -0.09 21.99 5.17
N TYR A 291 -1.06 21.41 5.89
CA TYR A 291 -1.83 20.27 5.42
C TYR A 291 -2.57 20.57 4.11
N PHE A 292 -3.19 21.75 4.01
CA PHE A 292 -3.89 22.18 2.81
C PHE A 292 -2.94 22.44 1.63
N LEU A 293 -1.77 23.05 1.88
CA LEU A 293 -0.72 23.23 0.87
C LEU A 293 -0.25 21.89 0.29
N GLY A 294 -0.29 20.82 1.07
CA GLY A 294 -0.03 19.45 0.61
C GLY A 294 -0.90 19.04 -0.57
N PHE A 295 -2.13 19.53 -0.68
CA PHE A 295 -3.00 19.24 -1.83
C PHE A 295 -2.53 19.90 -3.13
N PHE A 296 -1.70 20.95 -3.09
CA PHE A 296 -1.04 21.46 -4.30
C PHE A 296 -0.09 20.45 -4.91
N GLN A 297 0.44 19.52 -4.11
CA GLN A 297 1.22 18.42 -4.65
C GLN A 297 0.40 17.53 -5.58
N LEU A 298 -0.94 17.59 -5.57
CA LEU A 298 -1.81 16.86 -6.49
C LEU A 298 -1.95 17.53 -7.86
N ILE A 299 -1.54 18.79 -8.01
CA ILE A 299 -1.62 19.50 -9.30
C ILE A 299 -0.65 18.85 -10.31
N PRO A 300 -1.14 18.44 -11.50
CA PRO A 300 -0.30 17.84 -12.54
C PRO A 300 0.84 18.74 -13.01
N GLY A 301 2.04 18.17 -13.11
CA GLY A 301 3.24 18.83 -13.62
C GLY A 301 3.84 19.90 -12.70
N LEU A 302 3.04 20.56 -11.86
CA LEU A 302 3.42 21.72 -11.07
C LEU A 302 3.55 21.45 -9.57
N GLY A 303 2.92 20.40 -9.04
CA GLY A 303 2.79 20.23 -7.59
C GLY A 303 4.10 20.19 -6.80
N GLY A 304 5.16 19.60 -7.36
CA GLY A 304 6.49 19.60 -6.73
C GLY A 304 7.16 20.98 -6.73
N MET A 305 7.04 21.73 -7.84
CA MET A 305 7.62 23.07 -7.96
C MET A 305 6.86 24.09 -7.11
N LEU A 306 5.52 24.01 -7.10
CA LEU A 306 4.67 24.86 -6.27
C LEU A 306 4.94 24.58 -4.80
N GLY A 307 5.03 23.31 -4.38
CA GLY A 307 5.39 22.93 -3.02
C GLY A 307 6.73 23.52 -2.57
N SER A 308 7.77 23.45 -3.40
CA SER A 308 9.06 24.08 -3.07
C SER A 308 9.00 25.60 -3.04
N ALA A 309 8.22 26.24 -3.93
CA ALA A 309 8.11 27.69 -4.00
C ALA A 309 7.34 28.29 -2.82
N VAL A 310 6.37 27.55 -2.27
CA VAL A 310 5.55 27.99 -1.12
C VAL A 310 6.11 27.52 0.24
N GLY A 311 7.29 26.89 0.27
CA GLY A 311 7.91 26.42 1.50
C GLY A 311 7.16 25.28 2.20
N PHE A 312 6.44 24.44 1.44
CA PHE A 312 5.70 23.32 1.99
C PHE A 312 6.64 22.33 2.71
N THR A 313 6.33 22.03 3.97
CA THR A 313 6.99 20.97 4.73
C THR A 313 5.99 19.86 4.98
N SER A 314 6.29 18.63 4.54
CA SER A 314 5.38 17.50 4.75
C SER A 314 5.35 17.08 6.23
N PHE A 315 4.23 16.52 6.68
CA PHE A 315 4.12 15.95 8.02
C PHE A 315 5.21 14.91 8.29
N GLU A 316 5.49 14.03 7.31
CA GLU A 316 6.57 13.04 7.38
C GLU A 316 7.94 13.71 7.59
N GLN A 317 8.23 14.79 6.88
CA GLN A 317 9.49 15.51 7.02
C GLN A 317 9.60 16.14 8.41
N GLN A 318 8.55 16.81 8.88
CA GLN A 318 8.57 17.43 10.21
C GLN A 318 8.71 16.38 11.33
N LEU A 319 7.98 15.26 11.24
CA LEU A 319 8.06 14.15 12.18
C LEU A 319 9.48 13.58 12.24
N ASN A 320 10.08 13.30 11.08
CA ASN A 320 11.43 12.75 11.00
C ASN A 320 12.50 13.74 11.51
N LEU A 321 12.37 15.03 11.21
CA LEU A 321 13.31 16.04 11.71
C LEU A 321 13.26 16.18 13.24
N LEU A 322 12.09 15.99 13.85
CA LEU A 322 11.93 16.12 15.30
C LEU A 322 12.34 14.85 16.06
N PHE A 323 12.04 13.67 15.53
CA PHE A 323 12.12 12.42 16.31
C PHE A 323 13.04 11.35 15.72
N ASN A 324 13.52 11.48 14.49
CA ASN A 324 14.39 10.48 13.87
C ASN A 324 15.87 10.86 14.04
N THR A 325 16.52 10.28 15.06
CA THR A 325 17.95 10.47 15.35
C THR A 325 18.88 9.79 14.33
N GLN A 326 18.35 8.93 13.45
CA GLN A 326 19.09 8.20 12.42
C GLN A 326 18.68 8.63 11.01
N LEU A 327 18.11 9.83 10.87
CA LEU A 327 17.66 10.36 9.57
C LEU A 327 18.77 10.36 8.53
N ALA A 328 20.00 10.71 8.92
CA ALA A 328 21.19 10.70 8.06
C ALA A 328 21.55 9.31 7.51
N GLN A 329 21.11 8.24 8.17
CA GLN A 329 21.35 6.85 7.77
C GLN A 329 20.18 6.27 6.95
N GLY A 330 19.11 7.05 6.72
CA GLY A 330 17.91 6.59 6.01
C GLY A 330 17.12 5.51 6.74
N VAL A 331 17.34 5.36 8.05
CA VAL A 331 16.66 4.39 8.90
C VAL A 331 15.39 5.05 9.46
N GLY A 332 14.30 4.29 9.58
CA GLY A 332 13.11 4.74 10.30
C GLY A 332 12.25 5.81 9.59
N LEU A 333 12.38 5.98 8.27
CA LEU A 333 11.62 6.94 7.45
C LEU A 333 10.10 6.65 7.33
N ALA A 334 9.50 5.94 8.29
CA ALA A 334 8.06 5.72 8.29
C ALA A 334 7.34 6.98 8.80
N SER A 335 6.11 7.18 8.35
CA SER A 335 5.19 8.14 8.95
C SER A 335 4.04 7.38 9.63
N THR A 336 3.04 8.11 10.12
CA THR A 336 1.82 7.54 10.68
C THR A 336 0.64 8.40 10.26
N PHE A 337 -0.29 7.82 9.49
CA PHE A 337 -1.51 8.49 9.08
C PHE A 337 -2.36 8.94 10.29
N LEU A 338 -2.42 8.12 11.35
CA LEU A 338 -3.16 8.48 12.55
C LEU A 338 -2.50 9.64 13.28
N GLY A 339 -1.17 9.66 13.38
CA GLY A 339 -0.45 10.78 13.98
C GLY A 339 -0.59 12.05 13.15
N GLU A 340 -0.56 11.96 11.82
CA GLU A 340 -0.84 13.09 10.92
C GLU A 340 -2.24 13.65 11.19
N SER A 341 -3.24 12.78 11.24
CA SER A 341 -4.62 13.21 11.48
C SER A 341 -4.80 13.83 12.87
N TYR A 342 -4.14 13.28 13.90
CA TYR A 342 -4.21 13.79 15.27
C TYR A 342 -3.48 15.13 15.44
N ALA A 343 -2.35 15.32 14.76
CA ALA A 343 -1.55 16.54 14.88
C ALA A 343 -2.27 17.81 14.41
N ILE A 344 -3.36 17.70 13.64
CA ILE A 344 -4.10 18.85 13.09
C ILE A 344 -5.09 19.43 14.12
N PHE A 345 -6.07 18.64 14.56
CA PHE A 345 -7.12 19.00 15.51
C PHE A 345 -7.46 17.82 16.45
N GLU A 346 -6.45 17.07 16.85
CA GLU A 346 -6.55 15.95 17.79
C GLU A 346 -7.57 14.89 17.32
N LEU A 347 -8.40 14.36 18.22
CA LEU A 347 -9.37 13.29 17.93
C LEU A 347 -10.43 13.71 16.91
N VAL A 348 -10.75 15.01 16.81
CA VAL A 348 -11.80 15.49 15.89
C VAL A 348 -11.37 15.30 14.44
N SER A 349 -10.13 15.70 14.10
CA SER A 349 -9.58 15.48 12.77
C SER A 349 -9.31 14.02 12.48
N GLU A 350 -8.91 13.22 13.48
CA GLU A 350 -8.79 11.77 13.31
C GLU A 350 -10.10 11.14 12.84
N VAL A 351 -11.20 11.38 13.55
CA VAL A 351 -12.52 10.84 13.18
C VAL A 351 -12.92 11.28 11.78
N ALA A 352 -12.76 12.57 11.46
CA ALA A 352 -13.13 13.12 10.16
C ALA A 352 -12.31 12.49 9.02
N ILE A 353 -10.99 12.41 9.17
CA ILE A 353 -10.10 11.90 8.12
C ILE A 353 -10.27 10.38 7.97
N ALA A 354 -10.36 9.62 9.07
CA ALA A 354 -10.64 8.18 9.01
C ALA A 354 -11.97 7.89 8.30
N PHE A 355 -13.02 8.66 8.63
CA PHE A 355 -14.32 8.56 7.96
C PHE A 355 -14.23 8.82 6.45
N ILE A 356 -13.51 9.87 6.03
CA ILE A 356 -13.28 10.17 4.61
C ILE A 356 -12.51 9.03 3.93
N VAL A 357 -11.46 8.49 4.55
CA VAL A 357 -10.69 7.37 4.01
C VAL A 357 -11.58 6.14 3.81
N PHE A 358 -12.41 5.78 4.78
CA PHE A 358 -13.31 4.64 4.63
C PHE A 358 -14.35 4.84 3.51
N LEU A 359 -14.86 6.07 3.35
CA LEU A 359 -15.71 6.41 2.20
C LEU A 359 -14.97 6.27 0.86
N LEU A 360 -13.72 6.72 0.78
CA LEU A 360 -12.88 6.56 -0.41
C LEU A 360 -12.62 5.09 -0.72
N VAL A 361 -12.37 4.26 0.29
CA VAL A 361 -12.20 2.79 0.14
C VAL A 361 -13.49 2.16 -0.37
N MET A 362 -14.65 2.48 0.21
CA MET A 362 -15.96 2.01 -0.30
C MET A 362 -16.20 2.42 -1.75
N TRP A 363 -15.93 3.69 -2.08
CA TRP A 363 -16.08 4.20 -3.43
C TRP A 363 -15.15 3.49 -4.41
N GLY A 364 -13.87 3.36 -4.07
CA GLY A 364 -12.86 2.69 -4.92
C GLY A 364 -13.20 1.22 -5.15
N MET A 365 -13.66 0.50 -4.12
CA MET A 365 -14.14 -0.87 -4.28
C MET A 365 -15.32 -0.96 -5.25
N LYS A 366 -16.28 -0.04 -5.13
CA LYS A 366 -17.41 0.03 -6.06
C LYS A 366 -16.92 0.23 -7.50
N GLN A 367 -15.98 1.14 -7.74
CA GLN A 367 -15.42 1.35 -9.07
C GLN A 367 -14.70 0.10 -9.60
N LEU A 368 -13.85 -0.52 -8.77
CA LEU A 368 -13.12 -1.74 -9.13
C LEU A 368 -14.07 -2.86 -9.59
N TYR A 369 -15.12 -3.13 -8.83
CA TYR A 369 -15.98 -4.29 -9.08
C TYR A 369 -17.06 -4.02 -10.13
N GLN A 370 -17.50 -2.76 -10.32
CA GLN A 370 -18.51 -2.39 -11.33
C GLN A 370 -17.95 -2.03 -12.71
N THR A 371 -16.68 -1.62 -12.82
CA THR A 371 -16.10 -1.28 -14.12
C THR A 371 -15.95 -2.51 -15.01
N LYS A 372 -16.22 -2.37 -16.31
CA LYS A 372 -15.91 -3.39 -17.33
C LYS A 372 -14.48 -3.28 -17.85
N SER A 373 -13.90 -2.08 -17.77
CA SER A 373 -12.56 -1.79 -18.27
C SER A 373 -11.50 -2.40 -17.37
N GLN A 374 -10.71 -3.32 -17.93
CA GLN A 374 -9.59 -3.93 -17.21
C GLN A 374 -8.51 -2.91 -16.82
N LEU A 375 -8.30 -1.86 -17.63
CA LEU A 375 -7.37 -0.77 -17.31
C LEU A 375 -7.79 -0.03 -16.03
N VAL A 376 -9.06 0.35 -15.95
CA VAL A 376 -9.61 1.04 -14.77
C VAL A 376 -9.61 0.10 -13.56
N ALA A 377 -9.91 -1.19 -13.77
CA ALA A 377 -9.83 -2.18 -12.71
C ALA A 377 -8.39 -2.35 -12.18
N ALA A 378 -7.37 -2.35 -13.05
CA ALA A 378 -5.98 -2.42 -12.64
C ALA A 378 -5.57 -1.20 -11.79
N TYR A 379 -6.00 0.00 -12.19
CA TYR A 379 -5.79 1.23 -11.41
C TYR A 379 -6.35 1.11 -9.98
N PHE A 380 -7.64 0.77 -9.83
CA PHE A 380 -8.23 0.64 -8.48
C PHE A 380 -7.65 -0.54 -7.69
N SER A 381 -7.24 -1.62 -8.35
CA SER A 381 -6.58 -2.76 -7.70
C SER A 381 -5.23 -2.40 -7.09
N ILE A 382 -4.59 -1.33 -7.56
CA ILE A 382 -3.35 -0.79 -7.00
C ILE A 382 -3.63 0.26 -5.93
N VAL A 383 -4.56 1.19 -6.21
CA VAL A 383 -4.87 2.29 -5.28
C VAL A 383 -5.47 1.77 -3.99
N LEU A 384 -6.39 0.81 -4.03
CA LEU A 384 -7.03 0.29 -2.82
C LEU A 384 -6.04 -0.30 -1.80
N PRO A 385 -5.06 -1.16 -2.16
CA PRO A 385 -4.03 -1.57 -1.21
C PRO A 385 -3.19 -0.41 -0.63
N TYR A 386 -2.98 0.71 -1.34
CA TYR A 386 -2.35 1.88 -0.71
C TYR A 386 -3.20 2.43 0.44
N PHE A 387 -4.53 2.49 0.26
CA PHE A 387 -5.46 3.02 1.25
C PHE A 387 -5.89 2.02 2.34
N THR A 388 -5.65 0.72 2.17
CA THR A 388 -6.03 -0.30 3.17
C THR A 388 -4.86 -1.02 3.81
N PHE A 389 -3.75 -1.21 3.09
CA PHE A 389 -2.56 -1.87 3.63
C PHE A 389 -1.47 -0.84 3.96
N TYR A 390 -1.08 -0.04 2.96
CA TYR A 390 0.08 0.84 3.05
C TYR A 390 -0.16 2.16 3.81
N ILE A 391 -1.42 2.49 4.11
CA ILE A 391 -1.80 3.74 4.79
C ILE A 391 -1.17 3.90 6.17
N HIS A 392 -1.02 2.80 6.91
CA HIS A 392 -0.53 2.79 8.29
C HIS A 392 0.87 3.38 8.45
N ARG A 393 1.68 3.35 7.38
CA ARG A 393 3.11 3.75 7.39
C ARG A 393 3.43 5.03 6.64
N ASN A 394 2.43 5.72 6.08
CA ASN A 394 2.64 6.95 5.33
C ASN A 394 1.61 8.02 5.72
N SER A 395 1.85 9.24 5.26
CA SER A 395 0.85 10.33 5.28
C SER A 395 -0.23 10.13 4.23
N LEU A 396 -1.41 10.70 4.44
CA LEU A 396 -2.50 10.71 3.48
C LEU A 396 -2.10 11.40 2.16
N ILE A 397 -1.37 12.52 2.26
CA ILE A 397 -0.88 13.27 1.09
C ILE A 397 0.01 12.39 0.21
N PHE A 398 0.91 11.61 0.81
CA PHE A 398 1.75 10.67 0.08
C PHE A 398 0.90 9.64 -0.69
N LEU A 399 -0.14 9.07 -0.07
CA LEU A 399 -1.02 8.09 -0.72
C LEU A 399 -1.81 8.71 -1.87
N LEU A 400 -2.27 9.96 -1.72
CA LEU A 400 -2.96 10.70 -2.78
C LEU A 400 -2.02 11.01 -3.95
N VAL A 401 -0.77 11.38 -3.66
CA VAL A 401 0.27 11.58 -4.68
C VAL A 401 0.56 10.30 -5.44
N ALA A 402 0.65 9.15 -4.76
CA ALA A 402 0.82 7.85 -5.38
C ALA A 402 -0.40 7.48 -6.25
N ALA A 403 -1.62 7.64 -5.73
CA ALA A 403 -2.86 7.38 -6.47
C ALA A 403 -2.97 8.25 -7.74
N ARG A 404 -2.50 9.49 -7.67
CA ARG A 404 -2.40 10.39 -8.82
C ARG A 404 -1.34 9.93 -9.82
N ALA A 405 -0.17 9.48 -9.37
CA ALA A 405 0.86 8.96 -10.28
C ALA A 405 0.30 7.78 -11.10
N TYR A 406 -0.42 6.85 -10.47
CA TYR A 406 -1.09 5.76 -11.20
C TYR A 406 -2.24 6.24 -12.10
N LEU A 407 -2.89 7.37 -11.78
CA LEU A 407 -3.89 7.96 -12.66
C LEU A 407 -3.23 8.46 -13.95
N TYR A 408 -2.02 9.03 -13.88
CA TYR A 408 -1.27 9.39 -15.08
C TYR A 408 -0.87 8.18 -15.91
N ILE A 409 -0.47 7.07 -15.28
CA ILE A 409 -0.18 5.82 -16.00
C ILE A 409 -1.45 5.30 -16.69
N LEU A 410 -2.60 5.34 -16.02
CA LEU A 410 -3.89 4.98 -16.61
C LEU A 410 -4.23 5.87 -17.82
N LEU A 411 -4.12 7.18 -17.67
CA LEU A 411 -4.41 8.14 -18.75
C LEU A 411 -3.46 7.96 -19.94
N LEU A 412 -2.17 7.78 -19.69
CA LEU A 412 -1.16 7.49 -20.72
C LEU A 412 -1.51 6.19 -21.46
N THR A 413 -1.84 5.12 -20.74
CA THR A 413 -2.23 3.84 -21.34
C THR A 413 -3.50 4.00 -22.18
N TRP A 414 -4.43 4.83 -21.74
CA TRP A 414 -5.66 5.10 -22.47
C TRP A 414 -5.41 5.91 -23.75
N ILE A 415 -4.52 6.91 -23.70
CA ILE A 415 -4.07 7.67 -24.89
C ILE A 415 -3.42 6.71 -25.90
N ILE A 416 -2.48 5.87 -25.46
CA ILE A 416 -1.83 4.86 -26.32
C ILE A 416 -2.89 3.96 -26.97
N LYS A 417 -3.85 3.46 -26.19
CA LYS A 417 -4.97 2.64 -26.69
C LYS A 417 -5.75 3.35 -27.80
N VAL A 418 -6.16 4.61 -27.59
CA VAL A 418 -6.96 5.38 -28.56
C VAL A 418 -6.17 5.64 -29.85
N VAL A 419 -4.87 5.95 -29.74
CA VAL A 419 -3.97 6.14 -30.88
C VAL A 419 -3.86 4.84 -31.69
N LEU A 420 -3.60 3.71 -31.04
CA LEU A 420 -3.49 2.40 -31.70
C LEU A 420 -4.79 1.99 -32.39
N GLN A 421 -5.94 2.23 -31.75
CA GLN A 421 -7.26 1.98 -32.35
C GLN A 421 -7.47 2.81 -33.61
N SER A 422 -7.07 4.09 -33.58
CA SER A 422 -7.24 5.01 -34.71
C SER A 422 -6.37 4.62 -35.90
N ILE A 423 -5.10 4.26 -35.65
CA ILE A 423 -4.15 3.84 -36.70
C ILE A 423 -4.62 2.54 -37.38
N ILE A 424 -5.01 1.53 -36.59
CA ILE A 424 -5.37 0.21 -37.13
C ILE A 424 -6.72 0.26 -37.87
N LYS A 425 -7.71 1.00 -37.36
CA LYS A 425 -9.00 1.17 -38.06
C LYS A 425 -8.83 1.90 -39.40
N ARG A 426 -7.98 2.94 -39.45
CA ARG A 426 -7.69 3.68 -40.69
C ARG A 426 -6.98 2.81 -41.73
N SER A 427 -6.04 1.96 -41.31
CA SER A 427 -5.37 0.99 -42.19
C SER A 427 -6.33 -0.02 -42.81
N ASN A 428 -7.29 -0.53 -42.03
CA ASN A 428 -8.31 -1.46 -42.54
C ASN A 428 -9.33 -0.79 -43.48
N TYR A 429 -9.56 0.51 -43.35
CA TYR A 429 -10.40 1.28 -44.28
C TYR A 429 -9.67 1.48 -45.63
N ILE A 430 -8.39 1.88 -45.60
CA ILE A 430 -7.58 2.09 -46.81
C ILE A 430 -7.36 0.79 -47.59
N LYS A 431 -7.33 -0.37 -46.94
CA LYS A 431 -7.23 -1.68 -47.63
C LYS A 431 -8.55 -2.17 -48.23
N ARG A 432 -9.68 -1.55 -47.91
CA ARG A 432 -11.02 -1.95 -48.40
C ARG A 432 -11.54 -1.04 -49.53
N VAL A 433 -10.97 0.16 -49.67
CA VAL A 433 -11.11 1.04 -50.83
C VAL A 433 -10.04 0.66 -51.84
#